data_AF-A0A2N7QF88-F1
#
_entry.id   AF-A0A2N7QF88-F1
#
_cell.length_a   1.000
_cell.length_b   1.000
_cell.length_c   1.000
_cell.angle_alpha   90.00
_cell.angle_beta   90.00
_cell.angle_gamma   90.00
#
_symmetry.space_group_name_H-M   'P 1'
#
loop_
_entity.id
_entity.type
_entity.pdbx_description
1 polymer ?
#
loop_
_entity_poly.entity_id
_entity_poly.type
_entity_poly.pdbx_seq_one_letter_code
_entity_poly.pdbx_strand_id
1 'polypeptide(L)'
;MILITLFSIFPSLTLGILIQINIINFWYLTVLVFLYNSISTLEIPLRQVFVSEIVPLQLITKGIAFQSLAYNFARLVGPFLSSLILTYSKVYNCFYLNALSAAIFIIFLKFVTPEFKREKKILFSQNFKETLKLTLSFLKRKEINRVLLSVISYTFFGNSIIIIFPYIANKVYGKDPKEFTYLLTAVGLGAVLGA
;
A
#
# COMPACT_ATOMS: atom_id res chain seq x y z
N MET A 1 0.46 8.27 -12.18
CA MET A 1 -0.45 7.40 -11.41
C MET A 1 -1.06 6.30 -12.29
N ILE A 2 -1.83 6.63 -13.33
CA ILE A 2 -2.49 5.66 -14.24
C ILE A 2 -1.56 4.54 -14.72
N LEU A 3 -0.37 4.90 -15.24
CA LEU A 3 0.58 3.91 -15.76
C LEU A 3 0.99 2.87 -14.71
N ILE A 4 1.25 3.30 -13.47
CA ILE A 4 1.70 2.44 -12.38
C ILE A 4 0.56 1.55 -11.87
N THR A 5 -0.65 2.09 -11.77
CA THR A 5 -1.84 1.29 -11.47
C THR A 5 -2.10 0.26 -12.58
N LEU A 6 -1.85 0.59 -13.84
CA LEU A 6 -1.99 -0.35 -14.94
C LEU A 6 -0.95 -1.47 -14.85
N PHE A 7 0.29 -1.16 -14.47
CA PHE A 7 1.31 -2.17 -14.22
C PHE A 7 0.99 -3.07 -13.02
N SER A 8 0.31 -2.58 -11.97
CA SER A 8 -0.02 -3.41 -10.80
C SER A 8 -1.11 -4.46 -11.07
N ILE A 9 -1.91 -4.28 -12.12
CA ILE A 9 -2.90 -5.26 -12.58
C ILE A 9 -2.23 -6.55 -13.05
N PHE A 10 -1.10 -6.44 -13.77
CA PHE A 10 -0.40 -7.57 -14.37
C PHE A 10 0.01 -8.66 -13.37
N PRO A 11 0.79 -8.37 -12.30
CA PRO A 11 1.17 -9.40 -11.32
C PRO A 11 -0.04 -9.95 -10.55
N SER A 12 -1.06 -9.12 -10.27
CA SER A 12 -2.28 -9.57 -9.59
C SER A 12 -3.07 -10.57 -10.43
N LEU A 13 -3.33 -10.26 -11.71
CA LEU A 13 -4.03 -11.18 -12.62
C LEU A 13 -3.22 -12.47 -12.82
N THR A 14 -1.92 -12.36 -13.02
CA THR A 14 -1.04 -13.52 -13.24
C THR A 14 -1.06 -14.44 -12.02
N LEU A 15 -0.97 -13.90 -10.81
CA LEU A 15 -1.09 -14.69 -9.57
C LEU A 15 -2.45 -15.40 -9.50
N GLY A 16 -3.55 -14.70 -9.78
CA GLY A 16 -4.90 -15.30 -9.81
C GLY A 16 -4.99 -16.48 -10.78
N ILE A 17 -4.51 -16.31 -12.01
CA ILE A 17 -4.53 -17.37 -13.05
C ILE A 17 -3.68 -18.57 -12.65
N LEU A 18 -2.44 -18.35 -12.20
CA LEU A 18 -1.52 -19.43 -11.81
C LEU A 18 -2.05 -20.24 -10.63
N ILE A 19 -2.71 -19.58 -9.67
CA ILE A 19 -3.36 -20.25 -8.54
C ILE A 19 -4.61 -21.00 -9.01
N GLN A 20 -5.41 -20.44 -9.94
CA GLN A 20 -6.60 -21.11 -10.46
C GLN A 20 -6.28 -22.42 -11.19
N ILE A 21 -5.20 -22.43 -11.98
CA ILE A 21 -4.77 -23.62 -12.73
C ILE A 21 -3.82 -24.54 -11.93
N ASN A 22 -3.58 -24.24 -10.64
CA ASN A 22 -2.74 -25.01 -9.71
C ASN A 22 -1.29 -25.27 -10.17
N ILE A 23 -0.70 -24.40 -11.00
CA ILE A 23 0.72 -24.50 -11.40
C ILE A 23 1.64 -23.57 -10.62
N ILE A 24 1.09 -22.82 -9.66
CA ILE A 24 1.85 -21.89 -8.81
C ILE A 24 2.93 -22.67 -8.04
N ASN A 25 4.19 -22.23 -8.15
CA ASN A 25 5.30 -22.75 -7.37
C ASN A 25 5.93 -21.62 -6.56
N PHE A 26 6.84 -21.97 -5.64
CA PHE A 26 7.52 -21.00 -4.78
C PHE A 26 8.22 -19.89 -5.58
N TRP A 27 8.85 -20.24 -6.71
CA TRP A 27 9.57 -19.29 -7.56
C TRP A 27 8.65 -18.29 -8.26
N TYR A 28 7.54 -18.76 -8.86
CA TYR A 28 6.54 -17.90 -9.50
C TYR A 28 5.91 -16.95 -8.49
N LEU A 29 5.54 -17.46 -7.32
CA LEU A 29 5.00 -16.64 -6.26
C LEU A 29 6.01 -15.58 -5.82
N THR A 30 7.26 -15.96 -5.57
CA THR A 30 8.31 -15.03 -5.13
C THR A 30 8.56 -13.92 -6.16
N VAL A 31 8.71 -14.26 -7.43
CA VAL A 31 8.95 -13.28 -8.50
C VAL A 31 7.76 -12.34 -8.67
N LEU A 32 6.53 -12.87 -8.69
CA LEU A 32 5.34 -12.05 -8.88
C LEU A 32 5.03 -11.16 -7.67
N VAL A 33 5.23 -11.65 -6.45
CA VAL A 33 5.10 -10.85 -5.23
C VAL A 33 6.19 -9.78 -5.18
N PHE A 34 7.42 -10.09 -5.59
CA PHE A 34 8.49 -9.09 -5.71
C PHE A 34 8.14 -7.99 -6.71
N LEU A 35 7.63 -8.35 -7.90
CA LEU A 35 7.18 -7.40 -8.92
C LEU A 35 6.02 -6.55 -8.40
N TYR A 36 5.01 -7.17 -7.78
CA TYR A 36 3.86 -6.47 -7.19
C TYR A 36 4.31 -5.44 -6.15
N ASN A 37 5.20 -5.82 -5.24
CA ASN A 37 5.69 -4.92 -4.20
C ASN A 37 6.57 -3.81 -4.80
N SER A 38 7.41 -4.11 -5.79
CA SER A 38 8.21 -3.10 -6.49
C SER A 38 7.32 -2.00 -7.08
N ILE A 39 6.22 -2.37 -7.73
CA ILE A 39 5.25 -1.42 -8.28
C ILE A 39 4.54 -0.66 -7.16
N SER A 40 4.13 -1.36 -6.09
CA SER A 40 3.43 -0.76 -4.94
C SER A 40 4.26 0.31 -4.23
N THR A 41 5.59 0.16 -4.15
CA THR A 41 6.47 1.18 -3.54
C THR A 41 6.45 2.51 -4.27
N LEU A 42 6.23 2.51 -5.59
CA LEU A 42 6.11 3.72 -6.39
C LEU A 42 4.72 4.34 -6.28
N GLU A 43 3.70 3.53 -6.01
CA GLU A 43 2.32 3.99 -5.93
C GLU A 43 2.07 4.92 -4.73
N ILE A 44 2.66 4.60 -3.57
CA ILE A 44 2.52 5.37 -2.33
C ILE A 44 2.96 6.84 -2.51
N PRO A 45 4.19 7.16 -2.94
CA PRO A 45 4.63 8.54 -3.11
C PRO A 45 3.86 9.26 -4.21
N LEU A 46 3.49 8.57 -5.29
CA LEU A 46 2.67 9.17 -6.35
C LEU A 46 1.28 9.56 -5.86
N ARG A 47 0.69 8.76 -4.98
CA ARG A 47 -0.61 9.07 -4.37
C ARG A 47 -0.51 10.28 -3.45
N GLN A 48 0.58 10.44 -2.71
CA GLN A 48 0.82 11.61 -1.86
C GLN A 48 0.95 12.89 -2.67
N VAL A 49 1.72 12.86 -3.77
CA VAL A 49 1.82 14.00 -4.70
C VAL A 49 0.45 14.31 -5.33
N PHE A 50 -0.27 13.28 -5.78
CA PHE A 50 -1.56 13.44 -6.44
C PHE A 50 -2.62 14.08 -5.52
N VAL A 51 -2.64 13.75 -4.22
CA VAL A 51 -3.53 14.43 -3.26
C VAL A 51 -3.20 15.92 -3.14
N SER A 52 -1.92 16.27 -3.09
CA SER A 52 -1.50 17.68 -3.05
C SER A 52 -1.79 18.45 -4.34
N GLU A 53 -1.99 17.75 -5.46
CA GLU A 53 -2.36 18.34 -6.76
C GLU A 53 -3.87 18.52 -6.92
N ILE A 54 -4.70 17.68 -6.30
CA ILE A 54 -6.18 17.76 -6.39
C ILE A 54 -6.77 18.70 -5.33
N VAL A 55 -6.13 18.80 -4.17
CA VAL A 55 -6.66 19.56 -3.04
C VAL A 55 -6.04 20.96 -3.00
N PRO A 56 -6.85 22.04 -2.98
CA PRO A 56 -6.33 23.39 -2.80
C PRO A 56 -5.46 23.50 -1.55
N LEU A 57 -4.41 24.34 -1.57
CA LEU A 57 -3.43 24.46 -0.48
C LEU A 57 -4.08 24.67 0.90
N GLN A 58 -5.18 25.44 0.95
CA GLN A 58 -5.94 25.75 2.16
C GLN A 58 -6.64 24.53 2.77
N LEU A 59 -6.89 23.49 1.96
CA LEU A 59 -7.61 22.28 2.34
C LEU A 59 -6.70 21.05 2.43
N ILE A 60 -5.38 21.18 2.20
CA ILE A 60 -4.45 20.05 2.20
C ILE A 60 -4.53 19.23 3.49
N THR A 61 -4.60 19.88 4.66
CA THR A 61 -4.73 19.16 5.94
C THR A 61 -6.01 18.33 5.99
N LYS A 62 -7.14 18.86 5.50
CA LYS A 62 -8.41 18.11 5.41
C LYS A 62 -8.31 16.98 4.39
N GLY A 63 -7.61 17.20 3.27
CA GLY A 63 -7.36 16.18 2.25
C GLY A 63 -6.49 15.02 2.76
N ILE A 64 -5.43 15.33 3.51
CA ILE A 64 -4.56 14.32 4.14
C ILE A 64 -5.32 13.55 5.21
N ALA A 65 -6.15 14.22 6.02
CA ALA A 65 -7.01 13.56 6.99
C ALA A 65 -7.99 12.59 6.30
N PHE A 66 -8.66 13.02 5.22
CA PHE A 66 -9.55 12.17 4.44
C PHE A 66 -8.83 10.97 3.81
N GLN A 67 -7.61 11.18 3.27
CA GLN A 67 -6.78 10.09 2.76
C GLN A 67 -6.43 9.09 3.87
N SER A 68 -6.12 9.58 5.06
CA SER A 68 -5.77 8.75 6.22
C SER A 68 -6.98 7.94 6.69
N LEU A 69 -8.16 8.56 6.76
CA LEU A 69 -9.42 7.86 7.03
C LEU A 69 -9.70 6.77 5.99
N ALA A 70 -9.59 7.09 4.70
CA ALA A 70 -9.78 6.10 3.63
C ALA A 70 -8.79 4.93 3.72
N TYR A 71 -7.53 5.19 4.07
CA TYR A 71 -6.51 4.16 4.24
C TYR A 71 -6.78 3.27 5.46
N ASN A 72 -7.12 3.87 6.61
CA ASN A 72 -7.46 3.13 7.83
C ASN A 72 -8.75 2.30 7.63
N PHE A 73 -9.73 2.86 6.93
CA PHE A 73 -10.94 2.13 6.55
C PHE A 73 -10.64 0.94 5.65
N ALA A 74 -9.80 1.11 4.62
CA ALA A 74 -9.34 0.00 3.78
C ALA A 74 -8.55 -1.05 4.58
N ARG A 75 -7.76 -0.63 5.57
CA ARG A 75 -7.01 -1.53 6.47
C ARG A 75 -7.92 -2.36 7.38
N LEU A 76 -9.10 -1.83 7.74
CA LEU A 76 -10.13 -2.56 8.47
C LEU A 76 -10.91 -3.51 7.55
N VAL A 77 -11.45 -2.97 6.45
CA VAL A 77 -12.39 -3.69 5.58
C VAL A 77 -11.68 -4.72 4.70
N GLY A 78 -10.43 -4.48 4.29
CA GLY A 78 -9.64 -5.36 3.43
C GLY A 78 -9.46 -6.77 4.02
N PRO A 79 -8.86 -6.91 5.22
CA PRO A 79 -8.72 -8.21 5.89
C PRO A 79 -10.07 -8.91 6.11
N PHE A 80 -11.09 -8.17 6.52
CA PHE A 80 -12.44 -8.70 6.73
C PHE A 80 -13.03 -9.30 5.44
N LEU A 81 -13.03 -8.54 4.34
CA LEU A 81 -13.50 -9.02 3.03
C LEU A 81 -12.66 -10.20 2.54
N SER A 82 -11.33 -10.14 2.67
CA SER A 82 -10.45 -11.22 2.26
C SER A 82 -10.73 -12.52 3.03
N SER A 83 -11.06 -12.42 4.33
CA SER A 83 -11.40 -13.58 5.16
C SER A 83 -12.72 -14.21 4.75
N LEU A 84 -13.74 -13.39 4.45
CA LEU A 84 -15.01 -13.87 3.90
C LEU A 84 -14.80 -14.58 2.56
N ILE A 85 -14.00 -14.00 1.65
CA ILE A 85 -13.70 -14.60 0.35
C ILE A 85 -12.97 -15.94 0.53
N LEU A 86 -12.02 -16.03 1.46
CA LEU A 86 -11.30 -17.27 1.74
C LEU A 86 -12.17 -18.34 2.42
N THR A 87 -13.22 -17.92 3.12
CA THR A 87 -14.15 -18.84 3.80
C THR A 87 -15.18 -19.43 2.84
N TYR A 88 -15.73 -18.61 1.94
CA TYR A 88 -16.83 -19.01 1.04
C TYR A 88 -16.38 -19.30 -0.40
N SER A 89 -15.12 -19.02 -0.73
CA SER A 89 -14.61 -19.02 -2.10
C SER A 89 -13.12 -19.41 -2.12
N LYS A 90 -12.51 -19.46 -3.31
CA LYS A 90 -11.10 -19.82 -3.53
C LYS A 90 -10.18 -18.59 -3.49
N VAL A 91 -8.93 -18.83 -3.12
CA VAL A 91 -7.87 -17.81 -2.95
C VAL A 91 -7.67 -16.93 -4.19
N TYR A 92 -7.75 -17.51 -5.40
CA TYR A 92 -7.55 -16.76 -6.66
C TYR A 92 -8.55 -15.61 -6.85
N ASN A 93 -9.75 -15.70 -6.26
CA ASN A 93 -10.75 -14.63 -6.36
C ASN A 93 -10.31 -13.35 -5.65
N CYS A 94 -9.48 -13.43 -4.60
CA CYS A 94 -8.89 -12.25 -3.97
C CYS A 94 -8.00 -11.48 -4.96
N PHE A 95 -7.23 -12.20 -5.77
CA PHE A 95 -6.35 -11.59 -6.78
C PHE A 95 -7.12 -10.98 -7.94
N TYR A 96 -8.21 -11.61 -8.38
CA TYR A 96 -9.09 -11.04 -9.39
C TYR A 96 -9.82 -9.79 -8.91
N LEU A 97 -10.30 -9.78 -7.66
CA LEU A 97 -10.89 -8.58 -7.07
C LEU A 97 -9.88 -7.44 -6.93
N ASN A 98 -8.61 -7.74 -6.64
CA ASN A 98 -7.55 -6.73 -6.62
C ASN A 98 -7.27 -6.14 -8.01
N ALA A 99 -7.24 -6.98 -9.05
CA ALA A 99 -7.09 -6.51 -10.42
C ALA A 99 -8.30 -5.67 -10.88
N LEU A 100 -9.51 -6.09 -10.51
CA LEU A 100 -10.75 -5.38 -10.80
C LEU A 100 -10.78 -4.00 -10.11
N SER A 101 -10.40 -3.93 -8.83
CA SER A 101 -10.38 -2.66 -8.09
C SER A 101 -9.39 -1.66 -8.70
N ALA A 102 -8.22 -2.14 -9.13
CA ALA A 102 -7.24 -1.32 -9.85
C ALA A 102 -7.78 -0.83 -11.20
N ALA A 103 -8.49 -1.68 -11.96
CA ALA A 103 -9.12 -1.29 -13.22
C ALA A 103 -10.22 -0.23 -12.99
N ILE A 104 -11.08 -0.42 -11.99
CA ILE A 104 -12.10 0.56 -11.59
C ILE A 104 -11.44 1.90 -11.21
N PHE A 105 -10.35 1.86 -10.46
CA PHE A 105 -9.62 3.07 -10.08
C PHE A 105 -9.05 3.83 -11.29
N ILE A 106 -8.52 3.12 -12.29
CA ILE A 106 -8.07 3.73 -13.56
C ILE A 106 -9.23 4.42 -14.28
N ILE A 107 -10.41 3.79 -14.30
CA ILE A 107 -11.61 4.38 -14.90
C ILE A 107 -11.99 5.66 -14.16
N PHE A 108 -12.06 5.64 -12.83
CA PHE A 108 -12.32 6.84 -12.02
C PHE A 108 -11.30 7.96 -12.29
N LEU A 109 -10.01 7.64 -12.38
CA LEU A 109 -8.97 8.63 -12.69
C LEU A 109 -9.16 9.31 -14.04
N LYS A 110 -9.83 8.69 -15.02
CA LYS A 110 -10.15 9.34 -16.30
C LYS A 110 -11.24 10.40 -16.18
N PHE A 111 -12.11 10.28 -15.17
CA PHE A 111 -13.20 11.23 -14.92
C PHE A 111 -12.80 12.36 -13.97
N VAL A 112 -11.70 12.20 -13.22
CA VAL A 112 -11.14 13.27 -12.38
C VAL A 112 -10.38 14.25 -13.28
N THR A 113 -11.03 15.35 -13.65
CA THR A 113 -10.36 16.51 -14.25
C THR A 113 -9.70 17.33 -13.14
N PRO A 114 -8.36 17.41 -13.07
CA PRO A 114 -7.72 18.30 -12.11
C PRO A 114 -8.12 19.74 -12.44
N GLU A 115 -8.92 20.35 -11.59
CA GLU A 115 -9.22 21.78 -11.68
C GLU A 115 -8.02 22.56 -11.16
N PHE A 116 -7.48 23.41 -12.03
CA PHE A 116 -6.55 24.52 -11.79
C PHE A 116 -5.06 24.38 -12.14
N LYS A 117 -4.57 25.58 -12.45
CA LYS A 117 -3.44 25.96 -13.31
C LYS A 117 -2.13 25.38 -12.82
N ARG A 118 -1.42 24.70 -13.73
CA ARG A 118 0.03 24.53 -13.67
C ARG A 118 0.68 25.91 -13.46
N GLU A 119 0.95 26.29 -12.22
CA GLU A 119 2.11 27.13 -11.95
C GLU A 119 3.34 26.30 -12.30
N LYS A 120 3.71 26.32 -13.58
CA LYS A 120 5.00 25.85 -14.05
C LYS A 120 6.07 26.68 -13.36
N LYS A 121 6.72 26.09 -12.35
CA LYS A 121 8.19 25.97 -12.20
C LYS A 121 8.51 25.72 -10.73
N ILE A 122 8.41 24.46 -10.31
CA ILE A 122 9.49 23.97 -9.45
C ILE A 122 10.61 23.66 -10.44
N LEU A 123 11.66 24.49 -10.42
CA LEU A 123 12.97 24.15 -10.95
C LEU A 123 13.44 22.91 -10.20
N PHE A 124 12.94 21.73 -10.58
CA PHE A 124 13.71 20.52 -10.38
C PHE A 124 15.00 20.81 -11.14
N SER A 125 16.10 20.91 -10.39
CA SER A 125 17.41 20.73 -10.99
C SER A 125 17.29 19.55 -11.93
N GLN A 126 17.56 19.78 -13.21
CA GLN A 126 17.49 18.74 -14.24
C GLN A 126 18.48 17.59 -13.95
N ASN A 127 19.29 17.70 -12.88
CA ASN A 127 20.13 16.65 -12.35
C ASN A 127 19.48 15.94 -11.15
N PHE A 128 19.07 14.69 -11.38
CA PHE A 128 18.74 13.71 -10.34
C PHE A 128 19.82 13.66 -9.23
N LYS A 129 21.10 13.75 -9.61
CA LYS A 129 22.25 13.78 -8.68
C LYS A 129 22.22 14.97 -7.71
N GLU A 130 21.82 16.15 -8.17
CA GLU A 130 21.75 17.34 -7.31
C GLU A 130 20.57 17.24 -6.35
N THR A 131 19.42 16.77 -6.82
CA THR A 131 18.26 16.50 -5.97
C THR A 131 18.58 15.45 -4.90
N LEU A 132 19.30 14.38 -5.28
CA LEU A 132 19.79 13.37 -4.33
C LEU A 132 20.76 13.97 -3.32
N LYS A 133 21.71 14.80 -3.76
CA LYS A 133 22.68 15.45 -2.88
C LYS A 133 22.01 16.41 -1.89
N LEU A 134 21.02 17.18 -2.35
CA LEU A 134 20.19 18.03 -1.49
C LEU A 134 19.38 17.18 -0.50
N THR A 135 18.75 16.10 -0.96
CA THR A 135 17.98 15.19 -0.10
C THR A 135 18.87 14.57 0.98
N LEU A 136 20.04 14.06 0.60
CA LEU A 136 21.04 13.52 1.52
C LEU A 136 21.61 14.57 2.48
N SER A 137 21.62 15.85 2.09
CA SER A 137 22.07 16.92 2.98
C SER A 137 21.17 17.08 4.21
N PHE A 138 19.87 16.76 4.09
CA PHE A 138 18.94 16.79 5.23
C PHE A 138 19.27 15.74 6.29
N LEU A 139 19.92 14.63 5.93
CA LEU A 139 20.37 13.61 6.89
C LEU A 139 21.41 14.15 7.88
N LYS A 140 22.07 15.27 7.57
CA LYS A 140 23.01 15.94 8.48
C LYS A 140 22.30 16.62 9.65
N ARG A 141 21.00 16.89 9.56
CA ARG A 141 20.21 17.47 10.65
C ARG A 141 19.93 16.39 11.71
N LYS A 142 20.38 16.62 12.94
CA LYS A 142 20.24 15.66 14.05
C LYS A 142 18.78 15.26 14.32
N GLU A 143 17.84 16.20 14.17
CA GLU A 143 16.40 15.95 14.35
C GLU A 143 15.86 14.96 13.33
N ILE A 144 16.18 15.17 12.04
CA ILE A 144 15.76 14.28 10.95
C ILE A 144 16.38 12.91 11.14
N ASN A 145 17.68 12.83 11.47
CA ASN A 145 18.35 11.55 11.69
C ASN A 145 17.74 10.77 12.86
N ARG A 146 17.36 11.44 13.95
CA ARG A 146 16.64 10.80 15.08
C ARG A 146 15.30 10.21 14.65
N VAL A 147 14.48 11.00 13.95
CA VAL A 147 13.19 10.53 13.43
C VAL A 147 13.40 9.36 12.47
N LEU A 148 14.36 9.46 11.56
CA LEU A 148 14.68 8.40 10.60
C LEU A 148 15.12 7.11 11.31
N LEU A 149 15.97 7.20 12.32
CA LEU A 149 16.44 6.05 13.10
C LEU A 149 15.29 5.37 13.86
N SER A 150 14.37 6.15 14.43
CA SER A 150 13.16 5.63 15.07
C SER A 150 12.26 4.91 14.06
N VAL A 151 12.05 5.49 12.87
CA VAL A 151 11.23 4.89 11.81
C VAL A 151 11.89 3.61 11.27
N ILE A 152 13.20 3.59 11.06
CA ILE A 152 13.94 2.40 10.61
C ILE A 152 13.83 1.28 11.66
N SER A 153 14.06 1.62 12.93
CA SER A 153 13.93 0.66 14.04
C SER A 153 12.52 0.06 14.09
N TYR A 154 11.48 0.88 14.06
CA TYR A 154 10.10 0.39 14.05
C TYR A 154 9.78 -0.43 12.80
N THR A 155 10.24 -0.01 11.62
CA THR A 155 9.94 -0.71 10.37
C THR A 155 10.60 -2.09 10.34
N PHE A 156 11.83 -2.20 10.81
CA PHE A 156 12.59 -3.46 10.81
C PHE A 156 12.06 -4.45 11.85
N PHE A 157 11.84 -4.00 13.09
CA PHE A 157 11.42 -4.88 14.18
C PHE A 157 9.90 -5.03 14.29
N GLY A 158 9.16 -3.93 14.11
CA GLY A 158 7.70 -3.89 14.30
C GLY A 158 6.92 -4.63 13.22
N ASN A 159 7.21 -4.39 11.94
CA ASN A 159 6.46 -5.06 10.85
C ASN A 159 6.71 -6.58 10.81
N SER A 160 7.92 -7.02 11.20
CA SER A 160 8.28 -8.45 11.23
C SER A 160 7.36 -9.26 12.14
N ILE A 161 6.88 -8.64 13.24
CA ILE A 161 5.94 -9.29 14.16
C ILE A 161 4.66 -9.69 13.43
N ILE A 162 4.08 -8.81 12.60
CA ILE A 162 2.80 -9.06 11.91
C ILE A 162 2.87 -10.28 10.97
N ILE A 163 4.03 -10.50 10.34
CA ILE A 163 4.23 -11.61 9.38
C ILE A 163 4.43 -12.95 10.12
N ILE A 164 5.20 -12.94 11.21
CA ILE A 164 5.54 -14.15 11.96
C ILE A 164 4.37 -14.56 12.88
N PHE A 165 3.52 -13.62 13.27
CA PHE A 165 2.42 -13.87 14.21
C PHE A 165 1.47 -15.00 13.81
N PRO A 166 0.94 -15.09 12.56
CA PRO A 166 0.07 -16.21 12.19
C PRO A 166 0.79 -17.56 12.23
N TYR A 167 2.09 -17.58 11.94
CA TYR A 167 2.91 -18.78 12.10
C TYR A 167 3.03 -19.18 13.58
N ILE A 168 3.34 -18.23 14.48
CA ILE A 168 3.40 -18.47 15.93
C ILE A 168 2.05 -18.93 16.47
N ALA A 169 0.96 -18.23 16.12
CA ALA A 169 -0.39 -18.57 16.58
C ALA A 169 -0.78 -20.00 16.19
N ASN A 170 -0.45 -20.42 14.98
CA ASN A 170 -0.77 -21.77 14.51
C ASN A 170 0.18 -22.83 15.09
N LYS A 171 1.51 -22.62 15.03
CA LYS A 171 2.50 -23.65 15.40
C LYS A 171 2.80 -23.74 16.89
N VAL A 172 2.71 -22.63 17.63
CA VAL A 172 3.02 -22.59 19.08
C VAL A 172 1.75 -22.72 19.91
N TYR A 173 0.68 -22.04 19.51
CA TYR A 173 -0.56 -21.98 20.30
C TYR A 173 -1.68 -22.89 19.77
N GLY A 174 -1.46 -23.59 18.64
CA GLY A 174 -2.45 -24.49 18.05
C GLY A 174 -3.73 -23.80 17.58
N LYS A 175 -3.71 -22.46 17.41
CA LYS A 175 -4.88 -21.68 17.04
C LYS A 175 -5.10 -21.68 15.52
N ASP A 176 -6.37 -21.62 15.14
CA ASP A 176 -6.76 -21.52 13.73
C ASP A 176 -6.32 -20.15 13.18
N PRO A 177 -5.78 -20.06 11.94
CA PRO A 177 -5.49 -18.79 11.25
C PRO A 177 -6.62 -17.76 11.29
N LYS A 178 -7.88 -18.20 11.46
CA LYS A 178 -9.03 -17.33 11.67
C LYS A 178 -8.89 -16.41 12.90
N GLU A 179 -8.31 -16.90 14.00
CA GLU A 179 -8.11 -16.09 15.22
C GLU A 179 -7.16 -14.91 14.98
N PHE A 180 -6.17 -15.07 14.11
CA PHE A 180 -5.28 -13.98 13.71
C PHE A 180 -6.00 -12.89 12.92
N THR A 181 -7.00 -13.27 12.12
CA THR A 181 -7.82 -12.30 11.37
C THR A 181 -8.62 -11.42 12.33
N TYR A 182 -9.13 -11.96 13.44
CA TYR A 182 -9.82 -11.16 14.47
C TYR A 182 -8.89 -10.14 15.12
N LEU A 183 -7.63 -10.53 15.41
CA LEU A 183 -6.62 -9.60 15.94
C LEU A 183 -6.30 -8.48 14.95
N LEU A 184 -6.11 -8.79 13.67
CA LEU A 184 -5.90 -7.77 12.63
C LEU A 184 -7.10 -6.83 12.50
N THR A 185 -8.32 -7.37 12.63
CA THR A 185 -9.55 -6.57 12.57
C THR A 185 -9.65 -5.63 13.79
N ALA A 186 -9.30 -6.09 14.99
CA ALA A 186 -9.25 -5.25 16.19
C ALA A 186 -8.21 -4.12 16.08
N VAL A 187 -7.02 -4.41 15.52
CA VAL A 187 -6.01 -3.38 15.22
C VAL A 187 -6.55 -2.37 14.20
N GLY A 188 -7.25 -2.83 13.16
CA GLY A 188 -7.92 -1.96 12.19
C GLY A 188 -8.99 -1.06 12.84
N LEU A 189 -9.81 -1.61 13.73
CA LEU A 189 -10.84 -0.87 14.46
C LEU A 189 -10.23 0.24 15.34
N GLY A 190 -9.18 -0.08 16.10
CA GLY A 190 -8.48 0.90 16.92
C GLY A 190 -7.87 2.03 16.08
N ALA A 191 -7.33 1.71 14.89
CA ALA A 191 -6.79 2.70 13.97
C ALA A 191 -7.87 3.62 13.37
N VAL A 192 -9.08 3.10 13.12
CA VAL A 192 -10.21 3.91 12.63
C VAL A 192 -10.77 4.80 13.74
N LEU A 193 -10.91 4.31 14.97
CA LEU A 193 -11.44 5.09 16.09
C LEU A 193 -10.47 6.17 16.60
N GLY A 194 -9.17 5.98 16.40
CA GLY A 194 -8.14 6.95 16.81
C GLY A 194 -7.75 7.97 15.74
N ALA A 195 -8.22 7.82 14.50
CA ALA A 195 -7.96 8.71 13.37
C ALA A 195 -9.00 9.83 13.29
#